data_AF-A0A1X9SVM9-F1
#
_entry.id   AF-A0A1X9SVM9-F1
#
_cell.length_a   1.000
_cell.length_b   1.000
_cell.length_c   1.000
_cell.angle_alpha   90.00
_cell.angle_beta   90.00
_cell.angle_gamma   90.00
#
_symmetry.space_group_name_H-M   'P 1'
#
loop_
_entity.id
_entity.type
_entity.pdbx_description
1 polymer ?
#
loop_
_entity_poly.entity_id
_entity_poly.type
_entity_poly.pdbx_seq_one_letter_code
_entity_poly.pdbx_strand_id
1 'polypeptide(L)'
;MLSVMDRFIIIFEKSKLSMSKFATILGKDRRTLLTWIENKETKSLSEDVKSIICNHFRYYKDIWDCDESDFYRYINELDDSSLRIIDDGYESLLKYIYENENEGSLILHPTFPNPAYRDFVIQSVYNNFDSQEAAKYRQKRGLKMRAYSFGASEWYSVKSLLEFCFANIGNFYTKEQKIQILELMIATFRDNLNKSIYFFDSYDKKIYGLDMFYLSLNIKEKKMFLKLPLETAILEIKNSELITKIHTHYTHAKKCPTHIDPKDAVMIMELILESLKNSDDLRATCDKIDKHSKYGSIFAKVISRA
;
A
#
# COMPACT_ATOMS: atom_id res chain seq x y z
N MET A 1 17.69 -37.95 1.67
CA MET A 1 17.32 -37.35 2.97
C MET A 1 18.53 -36.60 3.49
N LEU A 2 18.51 -35.28 3.37
CA LEU A 2 19.64 -34.42 3.73
C LEU A 2 19.85 -34.41 5.25
N SER A 3 21.09 -34.65 5.68
CA SER A 3 21.47 -34.48 7.08
C SER A 3 21.46 -32.99 7.47
N VAL A 4 21.45 -32.70 8.78
CA VAL A 4 21.52 -31.32 9.30
C VAL A 4 22.77 -30.59 8.77
N MET A 5 23.90 -31.31 8.64
CA MET A 5 25.14 -30.73 8.12
C MET A 5 25.09 -30.52 6.60
N ASP A 6 24.45 -31.39 5.83
CA ASP A 6 24.26 -31.16 4.39
C ASP A 6 23.41 -29.90 4.15
N ARG A 7 22.34 -29.72 4.93
CA ARG A 7 21.49 -28.50 4.89
C ARG A 7 22.29 -27.24 5.22
N PHE A 8 23.13 -27.31 6.25
CA PHE A 8 24.01 -26.20 6.62
C PHE A 8 24.96 -25.80 5.50
N ILE A 9 25.60 -26.78 4.85
CA ILE A 9 26.52 -26.54 3.74
C ILE A 9 25.77 -25.90 2.57
N ILE A 10 24.59 -26.43 2.21
CA ILE A 10 23.77 -25.88 1.13
C ILE A 10 23.35 -24.43 1.44
N ILE A 11 22.91 -24.14 2.66
CA ILE A 11 22.56 -22.76 3.08
C ILE A 11 23.78 -21.83 3.00
N PHE A 12 24.95 -22.30 3.45
CA PHE A 12 26.20 -21.54 3.36
C PHE A 12 26.56 -21.21 1.90
N GLU A 13 26.60 -22.22 1.03
CA GLU A 13 26.90 -22.04 -0.39
C GLU A 13 25.90 -21.10 -1.07
N LYS A 14 24.62 -21.27 -0.76
CA LYS A 14 23.55 -20.42 -1.31
C LYS A 14 23.66 -18.97 -0.87
N SER A 15 24.11 -18.72 0.36
CA SER A 15 24.24 -17.35 0.89
C SER A 15 25.24 -16.49 0.10
N LYS A 16 26.15 -17.12 -0.68
CA LYS A 16 27.28 -16.47 -1.37
C LYS A 16 28.18 -15.63 -0.45
N LEU A 17 28.09 -15.83 0.87
CA LEU A 17 28.94 -15.16 1.84
C LEU A 17 30.30 -15.82 1.90
N SER A 18 31.32 -15.03 2.23
CA SER A 18 32.62 -15.61 2.56
C SER A 18 32.54 -16.36 3.89
N MET A 19 33.39 -17.39 4.06
CA MET A 19 33.47 -18.17 5.30
C MET A 19 33.62 -17.27 6.54
N SER A 20 34.42 -16.20 6.45
CA SER A 20 34.60 -15.25 7.55
C SER A 20 33.31 -14.50 7.89
N LYS A 21 32.57 -14.02 6.89
CA LYS A 21 31.30 -13.30 7.12
C LYS A 21 30.24 -14.23 7.70
N PHE A 22 30.15 -15.45 7.19
CA PHE A 22 29.22 -16.45 7.70
C PHE A 22 29.56 -16.84 9.14
N ALA A 23 30.85 -16.98 9.47
CA ALA A 23 31.32 -17.23 10.84
C ALA A 23 30.94 -16.10 11.81
N THR A 24 31.11 -14.84 11.40
CA THR A 24 30.71 -13.67 12.19
C THR A 24 29.21 -13.68 12.50
N ILE A 25 28.35 -14.02 11.54
CA ILE A 25 26.89 -14.11 11.75
C ILE A 25 26.56 -15.13 12.85
N LEU A 26 27.27 -16.26 12.87
CA LEU A 26 27.05 -17.33 13.85
C LEU A 26 27.73 -17.06 15.21
N GLY A 27 28.46 -15.96 15.35
CA GLY A 27 29.29 -15.69 16.54
C GLY A 27 30.37 -16.75 16.75
N LYS A 28 30.98 -17.25 15.66
CA LYS A 28 32.02 -18.28 15.66
C LYS A 28 33.26 -17.83 14.90
N ASP A 29 34.37 -18.53 15.13
CA ASP A 29 35.59 -18.36 14.35
C ASP A 29 35.54 -19.10 13.01
N ARG A 30 36.20 -18.53 11.99
CA ARG A 30 36.35 -19.15 10.66
C ARG A 30 36.87 -20.59 10.72
N ARG A 31 37.85 -20.85 11.60
CA ARG A 31 38.44 -22.19 11.78
C ARG A 31 37.40 -23.20 12.26
N THR A 32 36.50 -22.77 13.15
CA THR A 32 35.42 -23.61 13.69
C THR A 32 34.47 -24.06 12.59
N LEU A 33 34.07 -23.17 11.67
CA LEU A 33 33.22 -23.55 10.54
C LEU A 33 33.92 -24.47 9.55
N LEU A 34 35.21 -24.22 9.25
CA LEU A 34 36.02 -25.11 8.41
C LEU A 34 36.04 -26.53 8.97
N THR A 35 36.31 -26.67 10.27
CA THR A 35 36.30 -27.98 10.95
C THR A 35 34.93 -28.64 10.91
N TRP A 36 33.83 -27.89 10.97
CA TRP A 36 32.47 -28.46 10.86
C TRP A 36 32.20 -28.99 9.46
N ILE A 37 32.61 -28.26 8.42
CA ILE A 37 32.42 -28.67 7.03
C ILE A 37 33.29 -29.89 6.70
N GLU A 38 34.54 -29.92 7.16
CA GLU A 38 35.45 -31.04 6.96
C GLU A 38 35.02 -32.31 7.72
N ASN A 39 34.36 -32.17 8.88
CA ASN A 39 33.91 -33.28 9.72
C ASN A 39 32.38 -33.45 9.71
N LYS A 40 31.74 -33.26 8.55
CA LYS A 40 30.27 -33.25 8.42
C LYS A 40 29.57 -34.53 8.88
N GLU A 41 30.27 -35.67 8.91
CA GLU A 41 29.69 -36.98 9.30
C GLU A 41 29.63 -37.20 10.82
N THR A 42 30.38 -36.42 11.62
CA THR A 42 30.49 -36.63 13.08
C THR A 42 29.96 -35.47 13.91
N LYS A 43 29.64 -34.33 13.27
CA LYS A 43 29.17 -33.11 13.93
C LYS A 43 27.66 -32.93 13.75
N SER A 44 26.97 -32.51 14.80
CA SER A 44 25.62 -31.95 14.71
C SER A 44 25.63 -30.49 15.16
N LEU A 45 24.80 -29.66 14.53
CA LEU A 45 24.64 -28.26 14.90
C LEU A 45 23.81 -28.12 16.18
N SER A 46 24.26 -27.26 17.09
CA SER A 46 23.47 -26.85 18.26
C SER A 46 22.23 -26.04 17.84
N GLU A 47 21.16 -26.15 18.61
CA GLU A 47 19.91 -25.39 18.39
C GLU A 47 20.10 -23.87 18.34
N ASP A 48 21.08 -23.33 19.07
CA ASP A 48 21.41 -21.90 19.02
C ASP A 48 21.88 -21.48 17.62
N VAL A 49 22.76 -22.29 17.01
CA VAL A 49 23.29 -22.02 15.66
C VAL A 49 22.19 -22.16 14.62
N LYS A 50 21.36 -23.20 14.73
CA LYS A 50 20.17 -23.37 13.89
C LYS A 50 19.24 -22.16 13.97
N SER A 51 18.98 -21.67 15.19
CA SER A 51 18.13 -20.51 15.44
C SER A 51 18.72 -19.22 14.88
N ILE A 52 20.03 -19.00 15.01
CA ILE A 52 20.72 -17.84 14.42
C ILE A 52 20.56 -17.86 12.89
N ILE A 53 20.77 -19.02 12.26
CA ILE A 53 20.61 -19.18 10.80
C ILE A 53 19.17 -18.90 10.39
N CYS A 54 18.18 -19.50 11.07
CA CYS A 54 16.76 -19.25 10.79
C CYS A 54 16.40 -17.77 10.94
N ASN A 55 16.90 -17.09 11.98
CA ASN A 55 16.61 -15.68 12.20
C ASN A 55 17.29 -14.78 11.16
N HIS A 56 18.57 -15.02 10.87
CA HIS A 56 19.35 -14.19 9.96
C HIS A 56 18.85 -14.32 8.51
N PHE A 57 18.62 -15.55 8.05
CA PHE A 57 18.16 -15.84 6.71
C PHE A 57 16.63 -15.94 6.61
N ARG A 58 15.89 -15.71 7.70
CA ARG A 58 14.41 -15.75 7.75
C ARG A 58 13.80 -17.08 7.30
N TYR A 59 14.45 -18.19 7.61
CA TYR A 59 13.89 -19.53 7.40
C TYR A 59 12.96 -19.94 8.56
N TYR A 60 11.91 -20.71 8.27
CA TYR A 60 11.14 -21.41 9.29
C TYR A 60 12.01 -22.43 10.03
N LYS A 61 11.71 -22.71 11.31
CA LYS A 61 12.49 -23.67 12.13
C LYS A 61 12.47 -25.08 11.56
N ASP A 62 11.37 -25.46 10.92
CA ASP A 62 11.16 -26.79 10.34
C ASP A 62 12.11 -27.08 9.16
N ILE A 63 12.87 -26.09 8.67
CA ILE A 63 13.88 -26.28 7.63
C ILE A 63 14.94 -27.34 7.98
N TRP A 64 15.16 -27.59 9.27
CA TRP A 64 16.14 -28.59 9.72
C TRP A 64 15.60 -30.02 9.68
N ASP A 65 14.27 -30.19 9.74
CA ASP A 65 13.60 -31.48 9.94
C ASP A 65 12.58 -31.81 8.82
N CYS A 66 12.38 -30.93 7.84
CA CYS A 66 11.49 -31.17 6.69
C CYS A 66 12.08 -32.17 5.69
N ASP A 67 11.29 -32.64 4.72
CA ASP A 67 11.85 -33.48 3.64
C ASP A 67 12.75 -32.69 2.69
N GLU A 68 13.41 -33.41 1.78
CA GLU A 68 14.37 -32.82 0.85
C GLU A 68 13.72 -31.88 -0.18
N SER A 69 12.51 -32.19 -0.63
CA SER A 69 11.75 -31.32 -1.56
C SER A 69 11.35 -30.03 -0.87
N ASP A 70 10.81 -30.13 0.34
CA ASP A 70 10.41 -28.99 1.16
C ASP A 70 11.62 -28.13 1.56
N PHE A 71 12.78 -28.74 1.84
CA PHE A 71 14.02 -28.02 2.11
C PHE A 71 14.43 -27.15 0.92
N TYR A 72 14.51 -27.74 -0.28
CA TYR A 72 14.87 -27.00 -1.48
C TYR A 72 13.84 -25.92 -1.81
N ARG A 73 12.55 -26.19 -1.59
CA ARG A 73 11.50 -25.17 -1.67
C ARG A 73 11.79 -24.00 -0.72
N TYR A 74 12.01 -24.25 0.57
CA TYR A 74 12.25 -23.19 1.56
C TYR A 74 13.51 -22.37 1.30
N ILE A 75 14.62 -23.00 0.92
CA ILE A 75 15.83 -22.22 0.62
C ILE A 75 15.68 -21.43 -0.68
N ASN A 76 14.86 -21.89 -1.64
CA ASN A 76 14.62 -21.25 -2.95
C ASN A 76 13.49 -20.22 -2.94
N GLU A 77 12.55 -20.29 -2.01
CA GLU A 77 11.38 -19.40 -1.93
C GLU A 77 11.61 -18.08 -1.21
N LEU A 78 12.82 -17.80 -0.71
CA LEU A 78 13.19 -16.40 -0.44
C LEU A 78 13.54 -15.72 -1.75
N ASP A 79 12.48 -15.45 -2.50
CA ASP A 79 12.54 -14.77 -3.77
C ASP A 79 12.68 -13.27 -3.51
N ASP A 80 13.91 -12.76 -3.61
CA ASP A 80 14.22 -11.34 -3.76
C ASP A 80 13.47 -10.72 -4.97
N SER A 81 12.84 -11.51 -5.86
CA SER A 81 11.96 -10.99 -6.92
C SER A 81 10.57 -10.56 -6.44
N SER A 82 10.16 -10.99 -5.25
CA SER A 82 8.83 -10.70 -4.71
C SER A 82 8.70 -9.30 -4.11
N LEU A 83 9.82 -8.64 -3.79
CA LEU A 83 9.90 -7.30 -3.22
C LEU A 83 10.97 -6.49 -3.95
N ARG A 84 10.60 -5.33 -4.49
CA ARG A 84 11.56 -4.41 -5.14
C ARG A 84 11.37 -3.01 -4.59
N ILE A 85 12.45 -2.41 -4.09
CA ILE A 85 12.47 -0.99 -3.70
C ILE A 85 12.90 -0.16 -4.91
N ILE A 86 12.20 0.93 -5.16
CA ILE A 86 12.48 1.92 -6.19
C ILE A 86 12.74 3.24 -5.47
N ASP A 87 13.97 3.74 -5.53
CA ASP A 87 14.46 4.95 -4.85
C ASP A 87 15.29 5.80 -5.83
N ASP A 88 14.73 5.99 -7.02
CA ASP A 88 15.41 6.62 -8.16
C ASP A 88 15.09 8.13 -8.26
N GLY A 89 14.67 8.75 -7.15
CA GLY A 89 14.22 10.15 -7.11
C GLY A 89 12.74 10.34 -7.45
N TYR A 90 12.20 11.51 -7.09
CA TYR A 90 10.77 11.84 -7.14
C TYR A 90 10.15 11.71 -8.54
N GLU A 91 10.85 12.15 -9.59
CA GLU A 91 10.41 12.01 -10.98
C GLU A 91 10.20 10.55 -11.37
N SER A 92 11.15 9.70 -10.99
CA SER A 92 11.13 8.27 -11.29
C SER A 92 9.96 7.58 -10.55
N LEU A 93 9.63 8.03 -9.33
CA LEU A 93 8.44 7.55 -8.63
C LEU A 93 7.15 7.94 -9.35
N LEU A 94 7.02 9.20 -9.79
CA LEU A 94 5.85 9.66 -10.55
C LEU A 94 5.68 8.89 -11.84
N LYS A 95 6.78 8.69 -12.58
CA LYS A 95 6.83 7.85 -13.78
C LYS A 95 6.37 6.43 -13.48
N TYR A 96 6.94 5.82 -12.44
CA TYR A 96 6.62 4.46 -12.06
C TYR A 96 5.14 4.29 -11.72
N ILE A 97 4.56 5.20 -10.92
CA ILE A 97 3.12 5.17 -10.61
C ILE A 97 2.30 5.25 -11.90
N TYR A 98 2.60 6.19 -12.79
CA TYR A 98 1.89 6.34 -14.04
C TYR A 98 1.93 5.09 -14.92
N GLU A 99 3.10 4.45 -15.02
CA GLU A 99 3.32 3.26 -15.87
C GLU A 99 2.74 1.97 -15.29
N ASN A 100 2.49 1.91 -13.97
CA ASN A 100 2.12 0.68 -13.28
C ASN A 100 0.74 0.73 -12.58
N GLU A 101 0.12 1.91 -12.45
CA GLU A 101 -1.28 2.05 -12.05
C GLU A 101 -2.18 1.78 -13.26
N ASN A 102 -2.50 0.51 -13.53
CA ASN A 102 -3.16 0.06 -14.76
C ASN A 102 -4.67 -0.19 -14.60
N GLU A 103 -5.32 -0.49 -15.71
CA GLU A 103 -6.75 -0.81 -15.78
C GLU A 103 -7.14 -1.91 -14.76
N GLY A 104 -8.19 -1.66 -13.99
CA GLY A 104 -8.67 -2.56 -12.94
C GLY A 104 -7.90 -2.47 -11.62
N SER A 105 -7.08 -1.43 -11.42
CA SER A 105 -6.39 -1.23 -10.15
C SER A 105 -7.36 -0.84 -9.03
N LEU A 106 -7.14 -1.43 -7.85
CA LEU A 106 -7.68 -0.98 -6.58
C LEU A 106 -6.64 -0.06 -5.94
N ILE A 107 -7.02 1.19 -5.69
CA ILE A 107 -6.11 2.23 -5.21
C ILE A 107 -6.61 2.70 -3.84
N LEU A 108 -5.77 2.58 -2.82
CA LEU A 108 -6.01 3.11 -1.48
C LEU A 108 -5.25 4.41 -1.32
N HIS A 109 -5.99 5.47 -0.96
CA HIS A 109 -5.43 6.79 -0.76
C HIS A 109 -5.41 7.15 0.73
N PRO A 110 -4.25 7.60 1.26
CA PRO A 110 -4.16 8.03 2.65
C PRO A 110 -4.84 9.39 2.86
N THR A 111 -4.87 10.22 1.83
CA THR A 111 -5.45 11.56 1.86
C THR A 111 -6.40 11.77 0.70
N PHE A 112 -7.55 12.36 0.99
CA PHE A 112 -8.47 12.86 -0.03
C PHE A 112 -8.13 14.32 -0.34
N PRO A 113 -8.20 14.76 -1.60
CA PRO A 113 -8.37 13.98 -2.84
C PRO A 113 -7.03 13.51 -3.43
N ASN A 114 -7.04 12.52 -4.32
CA ASN A 114 -5.87 12.11 -5.09
C ASN A 114 -5.25 13.31 -5.85
N PRO A 115 -3.90 13.47 -5.84
CA PRO A 115 -3.20 14.52 -6.59
C PRO A 115 -3.66 14.67 -8.05
N ALA A 116 -4.04 13.55 -8.69
CA ALA A 116 -4.55 13.52 -10.06
C ALA A 116 -5.76 14.43 -10.34
N TYR A 117 -6.53 14.79 -9.31
CA TYR A 117 -7.69 15.68 -9.42
C TYR A 117 -7.35 17.11 -9.01
N ARG A 118 -6.79 17.29 -7.82
CA ARG A 118 -6.50 18.62 -7.27
C ARG A 118 -5.45 19.40 -8.06
N ASP A 119 -4.44 18.73 -8.61
CA ASP A 119 -3.35 19.39 -9.35
C ASP A 119 -3.85 20.00 -10.68
N PHE A 120 -5.06 19.62 -11.13
CA PHE A 120 -5.70 20.20 -12.31
C PHE A 120 -6.52 21.44 -12.01
N VAL A 121 -7.08 21.52 -10.81
CA VAL A 121 -7.81 22.72 -10.36
C VAL A 121 -6.80 23.78 -9.93
N ILE A 122 -5.73 23.37 -9.27
CA ILE A 122 -4.72 24.24 -8.68
C ILE A 122 -3.37 23.67 -9.04
N GLN A 123 -2.56 24.43 -9.80
CA GLN A 123 -1.17 24.05 -9.97
C GLN A 123 -0.51 24.01 -8.58
N SER A 124 0.07 22.87 -8.23
CA SER A 124 0.46 22.61 -6.85
C SER A 124 1.34 23.71 -6.27
N VAL A 125 1.26 23.92 -4.95
CA VAL A 125 2.12 24.83 -4.19
C VAL A 125 3.62 24.55 -4.39
N TYR A 126 3.97 23.37 -4.92
CA TYR A 126 5.33 22.93 -5.24
C TYR A 126 5.88 23.43 -6.59
N ASN A 127 5.15 24.27 -7.33
CA ASN A 127 5.57 24.77 -8.64
C ASN A 127 6.98 25.41 -8.68
N ASN A 128 7.47 25.91 -7.54
CA ASN A 128 8.80 26.54 -7.46
C ASN A 128 9.96 25.53 -7.34
N PHE A 129 9.69 24.23 -7.22
CA PHE A 129 10.69 23.17 -7.07
C PHE A 129 10.52 22.00 -8.03
N ASP A 130 9.49 22.02 -8.88
CA ASP A 130 9.14 20.86 -9.71
C ASP A 130 9.94 20.84 -11.01
N SER A 131 10.57 19.71 -11.31
CA SER A 131 11.24 19.52 -12.60
C SER A 131 10.21 19.39 -13.73
N GLN A 132 10.63 19.69 -14.97
CA GLN A 132 9.75 19.54 -16.14
C GLN A 132 9.22 18.11 -16.31
N GLU A 133 10.02 17.09 -15.95
CA GLU A 133 9.60 15.69 -16.01
C GLU A 133 8.55 15.36 -14.92
N ALA A 134 8.70 15.87 -13.70
CA ALA A 134 7.68 15.68 -12.66
C ALA A 134 6.33 16.27 -13.10
N ALA A 135 6.32 17.52 -13.58
CA ALA A 135 5.12 18.18 -14.08
C ALA A 135 4.44 17.37 -15.21
N LYS A 136 5.24 16.85 -16.14
CA LYS A 136 4.78 15.99 -17.24
C LYS A 136 4.11 14.70 -16.75
N TYR A 137 4.70 13.97 -15.80
CA TYR A 137 4.08 12.73 -15.30
C TYR A 137 2.85 12.99 -14.43
N ARG A 138 2.81 14.10 -13.67
CA ARG A 138 1.60 14.51 -12.94
C ARG A 138 0.44 14.81 -13.90
N GLN A 139 0.71 15.56 -14.97
CA GLN A 139 -0.27 15.84 -16.01
C GLN A 139 -0.75 14.55 -16.69
N LYS A 140 0.18 13.69 -17.14
CA LYS A 140 -0.16 12.40 -17.76
C LYS A 140 -1.02 11.53 -16.85
N ARG A 141 -0.66 11.43 -15.57
CA ARG A 141 -1.42 10.66 -14.59
C ARG A 141 -2.82 11.23 -14.38
N GLY A 142 -2.98 12.54 -14.21
CA GLY A 142 -4.34 13.07 -14.04
C GLY A 142 -5.20 13.02 -15.29
N LEU A 143 -4.61 13.10 -16.49
CA LEU A 143 -5.34 12.79 -17.74
C LEU A 143 -5.79 11.33 -17.77
N LYS A 144 -4.92 10.39 -17.42
CA LYS A 144 -5.24 8.95 -17.33
C LYS A 144 -6.36 8.69 -16.32
N MET A 145 -6.26 9.23 -15.11
CA MET A 145 -7.26 9.04 -14.05
C MET A 145 -8.63 9.65 -14.36
N ARG A 146 -8.71 10.68 -15.21
CA ARG A 146 -9.99 11.28 -15.64
C ARG A 146 -10.55 10.71 -16.94
N ALA A 147 -9.72 10.04 -17.75
CA ALA A 147 -10.16 9.46 -19.01
C ALA A 147 -11.30 8.47 -18.76
N TYR A 148 -12.46 8.64 -19.40
CA TYR A 148 -13.64 7.81 -19.14
C TYR A 148 -13.37 6.31 -19.33
N SER A 149 -12.49 5.94 -20.26
CA SER A 149 -12.10 4.57 -20.57
C SER A 149 -11.22 3.89 -19.52
N PHE A 150 -10.57 4.65 -18.63
CA PHE A 150 -9.70 4.07 -17.60
C PHE A 150 -10.53 3.62 -16.40
N GLY A 151 -10.49 2.33 -16.08
CA GLY A 151 -11.19 1.73 -14.98
C GLY A 151 -10.31 1.54 -13.75
N ALA A 152 -10.79 2.05 -12.62
CA ALA A 152 -10.12 1.96 -11.33
C ALA A 152 -11.14 2.05 -10.19
N SER A 153 -10.79 1.46 -9.05
CA SER A 153 -11.54 1.60 -7.80
C SER A 153 -10.70 2.38 -6.80
N GLU A 154 -11.14 3.57 -6.42
CA GLU A 154 -10.45 4.42 -5.46
C GLU A 154 -11.11 4.37 -4.08
N TRP A 155 -10.30 4.13 -3.06
CA TRP A 155 -10.73 3.99 -1.68
C TRP A 155 -10.14 5.12 -0.83
N TYR A 156 -11.02 5.82 -0.13
CA TYR A 156 -10.69 6.90 0.80
C TYR A 156 -11.39 6.67 2.14
N SER A 157 -10.74 7.04 3.24
CA SER A 157 -11.44 7.07 4.51
C SER A 157 -12.44 8.23 4.56
N VAL A 158 -13.56 8.06 5.26
CA VAL A 158 -14.48 9.18 5.55
C VAL A 158 -13.76 10.29 6.34
N LYS A 159 -12.82 9.92 7.21
CA LYS A 159 -11.98 10.86 7.95
C LYS A 159 -11.20 11.80 7.02
N SER A 160 -10.49 11.26 6.04
CA SER A 160 -9.69 12.07 5.12
C SER A 160 -10.56 12.96 4.21
N LEU A 161 -11.75 12.51 3.82
CA LEU A 161 -12.74 13.34 3.12
C LEU A 161 -13.17 14.55 3.97
N LEU A 162 -13.58 14.31 5.22
CA LEU A 162 -14.04 15.37 6.12
C LEU A 162 -12.91 16.33 6.51
N GLU A 163 -11.69 15.84 6.73
CA GLU A 163 -10.51 16.67 6.97
C GLU A 163 -10.23 17.60 5.79
N PHE A 164 -10.30 17.10 4.56
CA PHE A 164 -10.16 17.94 3.37
C PHE A 164 -11.25 19.01 3.29
N CYS A 165 -12.49 18.68 3.62
CA CYS A 165 -13.59 19.64 3.52
C CYS A 165 -13.56 20.69 4.64
N PHE A 166 -13.36 20.27 5.90
CA PHE A 166 -13.67 21.08 7.08
C PHE A 166 -12.49 21.35 8.01
N ALA A 167 -11.34 20.67 7.88
CA ALA A 167 -10.20 20.97 8.75
C ALA A 167 -9.59 22.34 8.40
N ASN A 168 -9.32 23.12 9.45
CA ASN A 168 -8.62 24.41 9.36
C ASN A 168 -7.10 24.25 9.50
N ILE A 169 -6.62 23.14 10.05
CA ILE A 169 -5.20 22.87 10.31
C ILE A 169 -4.69 21.89 9.25
N GLY A 170 -3.52 22.20 8.64
CA GLY A 170 -2.88 21.34 7.64
C GLY A 170 -3.61 21.31 6.29
N ASN A 171 -4.58 22.19 6.08
CA ASN A 171 -5.36 22.29 4.86
C ASN A 171 -5.07 23.63 4.17
N PHE A 172 -4.36 23.58 3.04
CA PHE A 172 -3.90 24.76 2.33
C PHE A 172 -4.89 25.25 1.26
N TYR A 173 -6.06 24.62 1.16
CA TYR A 173 -7.07 24.94 0.14
C TYR A 173 -8.08 25.95 0.64
N THR A 174 -8.38 26.96 -0.17
CA THR A 174 -9.52 27.85 0.09
C THR A 174 -10.84 27.10 -0.06
N LYS A 175 -11.92 27.71 0.45
CA LYS A 175 -13.28 27.16 0.31
C LYS A 175 -13.64 26.93 -1.17
N GLU A 176 -13.34 27.89 -2.03
CA GLU A 176 -13.63 27.86 -3.47
C GLU A 176 -12.83 26.76 -4.16
N GLN A 177 -11.58 26.59 -3.77
CA GLN A 177 -10.71 25.52 -4.24
C GLN A 177 -11.24 24.14 -3.86
N LYS A 178 -11.69 23.96 -2.62
CA LYS A 178 -12.32 22.71 -2.15
C LYS A 178 -13.58 22.37 -2.97
N ILE A 179 -14.42 23.39 -3.23
CA ILE A 179 -15.62 23.28 -4.05
C ILE A 179 -15.27 22.81 -5.47
N GLN A 180 -14.33 23.48 -6.14
CA GLN A 180 -13.93 23.13 -7.51
C GLN A 180 -13.35 21.72 -7.61
N ILE A 181 -12.55 21.29 -6.62
CA ILE A 181 -12.01 19.94 -6.59
C ILE A 181 -13.11 18.89 -6.40
N LEU A 182 -14.06 19.13 -5.49
CA LEU A 182 -15.22 18.24 -5.33
C LEU A 182 -16.08 18.18 -6.59
N GLU A 183 -16.32 19.30 -7.26
CA GLU A 183 -17.06 19.34 -8.52
C GLU A 183 -16.37 18.50 -9.62
N LEU A 184 -15.05 18.63 -9.75
CA LEU A 184 -14.27 17.81 -10.69
C LEU A 184 -14.35 16.31 -10.36
N MET A 185 -14.26 15.96 -9.08
CA MET A 185 -14.38 14.58 -8.63
C MET A 185 -15.77 14.02 -8.89
N ILE A 186 -16.82 14.74 -8.51
CA ILE A 186 -18.21 14.38 -8.81
C ILE A 186 -18.38 14.17 -10.32
N ALA A 187 -17.92 15.10 -11.16
CA ALA A 187 -18.01 14.98 -12.62
C ALA A 187 -17.23 13.78 -13.18
N THR A 188 -16.13 13.37 -12.54
CA THR A 188 -15.32 12.23 -13.00
C THR A 188 -15.98 10.88 -12.70
N PHE A 189 -16.62 10.77 -11.52
CA PHE A 189 -17.19 9.51 -11.02
C PHE A 189 -18.68 9.35 -11.33
N ARG A 190 -19.42 10.46 -11.51
CA ARG A 190 -20.84 10.41 -11.85
C ARG A 190 -21.05 9.65 -13.17
N ASP A 191 -21.96 8.67 -13.12
CA ASP A 191 -22.34 7.81 -14.24
C ASP A 191 -21.17 7.11 -14.97
N ASN A 192 -20.01 7.00 -14.30
CA ASN A 192 -18.84 6.37 -14.88
C ASN A 192 -18.80 4.88 -14.52
N LEU A 193 -19.25 4.02 -15.44
CA LEU A 193 -19.31 2.57 -15.20
C LEU A 193 -17.93 1.91 -15.04
N ASN A 194 -16.86 2.55 -15.50
CA ASN A 194 -15.50 2.01 -15.38
C ASN A 194 -14.85 2.37 -14.04
N LYS A 195 -15.34 3.41 -13.36
CA LYS A 195 -14.75 3.91 -12.11
C LYS A 195 -15.66 3.70 -10.93
N SER A 196 -15.05 3.50 -9.78
CA SER A 196 -15.78 3.43 -8.52
C SER A 196 -15.00 4.19 -7.46
N ILE A 197 -15.72 4.95 -6.65
CA ILE A 197 -15.17 5.62 -5.47
C ILE A 197 -15.83 5.05 -4.23
N TYR A 198 -15.02 4.72 -3.23
CA TYR A 198 -15.44 4.14 -1.97
C TYR A 198 -15.01 5.04 -0.83
N PHE A 199 -15.94 5.35 0.07
CA PHE A 199 -15.66 6.01 1.34
C PHE A 199 -15.88 5.01 2.47
N PHE A 200 -14.84 4.71 3.24
CA PHE A 200 -14.89 3.68 4.28
C PHE A 200 -14.64 4.23 5.69
N ASP A 201 -15.15 3.51 6.68
CA ASP A 201 -14.85 3.70 8.10
C ASP A 201 -13.43 3.17 8.38
N SER A 202 -12.45 4.07 8.51
CA SER A 202 -11.05 3.67 8.76
C SER A 202 -10.82 3.07 10.15
N TYR A 203 -11.82 3.09 11.03
CA TYR A 203 -11.76 2.42 12.32
C TYR A 203 -12.39 1.02 12.30
N ASP A 204 -13.10 0.64 11.22
CA ASP A 204 -13.70 -0.68 11.07
C ASP A 204 -12.76 -1.63 10.34
N LYS A 205 -12.62 -2.86 10.87
CA LYS A 205 -11.77 -3.94 10.31
C LYS A 205 -10.37 -3.48 9.86
N LYS A 206 -9.80 -2.48 10.55
CA LYS A 206 -8.57 -1.80 10.15
C LYS A 206 -7.41 -2.77 9.96
N ILE A 207 -6.73 -2.67 8.81
CA ILE A 207 -5.36 -3.18 8.66
C ILE A 207 -4.42 -2.07 9.12
N TYR A 208 -3.83 -2.22 10.30
CA TYR A 208 -2.96 -1.22 10.90
C TYR A 208 -1.85 -0.76 9.95
N GLY A 209 -1.78 0.55 9.74
CA GLY A 209 -0.76 1.20 8.93
C GLY A 209 -1.06 1.23 7.42
N LEU A 210 -1.92 0.34 6.89
CA LEU A 210 -2.19 0.29 5.45
C LEU A 210 -2.93 1.54 4.95
N ASP A 211 -3.81 2.09 5.78
CA ASP A 211 -4.56 3.32 5.54
C ASP A 211 -3.68 4.58 5.52
N MET A 212 -2.44 4.48 6.03
CA MET A 212 -1.47 5.58 6.04
C MET A 212 -0.63 5.64 4.76
N PHE A 213 -0.69 4.59 3.93
CA PHE A 213 0.10 4.51 2.70
C PHE A 213 -0.78 4.70 1.47
N TYR A 214 -0.23 5.38 0.47
CA TYR A 214 -0.75 5.23 -0.88
C TYR A 214 -0.37 3.84 -1.38
N LEU A 215 -1.38 3.05 -1.76
CA LEU A 215 -1.22 1.70 -2.27
C LEU A 215 -2.01 1.56 -3.57
N SER A 216 -1.39 0.97 -4.58
CA SER A 216 -2.05 0.56 -5.81
C SER A 216 -1.86 -0.94 -6.00
N LEU A 217 -2.94 -1.65 -6.26
CA LEU A 217 -2.98 -3.10 -6.38
C LEU A 217 -3.71 -3.50 -7.65
N ASN A 218 -3.11 -4.39 -8.43
CA ASN A 218 -3.75 -5.03 -9.56
C ASN A 218 -3.72 -6.55 -9.40
N ILE A 219 -4.90 -7.13 -9.17
CA ILE A 219 -5.04 -8.57 -8.91
C ILE A 219 -4.71 -9.43 -10.15
N LYS A 220 -4.97 -8.91 -11.35
CA LYS A 220 -4.68 -9.62 -12.62
C LYS A 220 -3.18 -9.68 -12.89
N GLU A 221 -2.48 -8.58 -12.64
CA GLU A 221 -1.04 -8.50 -12.78
C GLU A 221 -0.29 -9.15 -11.61
N LYS A 222 -1.00 -9.58 -10.54
CA LYS A 222 -0.42 -10.09 -9.29
C LYS A 222 0.68 -9.17 -8.78
N LYS A 223 0.40 -7.87 -8.84
CA LYS A 223 1.33 -6.81 -8.45
C LYS A 223 0.62 -5.77 -7.60
N MET A 224 1.31 -5.31 -6.56
CA MET A 224 0.93 -4.11 -5.83
C MET A 224 2.18 -3.27 -5.55
N PHE A 225 2.00 -1.99 -5.31
CA PHE A 225 3.07 -1.13 -4.84
C PHE A 225 2.53 -0.11 -3.84
N LEU A 226 3.39 0.30 -2.92
CA LEU A 226 3.07 1.33 -1.93
C LEU A 226 4.16 2.38 -1.87
N LYS A 227 3.76 3.64 -1.67
CA LYS A 227 4.70 4.72 -1.35
C LYS A 227 5.18 4.54 0.10
N LEU A 228 6.48 4.50 0.31
CA LEU A 228 7.08 4.48 1.65
C LEU A 228 6.98 5.87 2.32
N PRO A 229 7.08 5.95 3.66
CA PRO A 229 7.16 7.23 4.35
C PRO A 229 8.23 8.14 3.74
N LEU A 230 8.02 9.47 3.82
CA LEU A 230 8.89 10.52 3.24
C LEU A 230 8.84 10.68 1.72
N GLU A 231 8.00 9.90 1.02
CA GLU A 231 7.82 9.98 -0.44
C GLU A 231 9.12 9.81 -1.26
N THR A 232 10.16 9.22 -0.67
CA THR A 232 11.46 9.02 -1.34
C THR A 232 11.53 7.72 -2.11
N ALA A 233 10.70 6.73 -1.76
CA ALA A 233 10.76 5.41 -2.39
C ALA A 233 9.39 4.74 -2.54
N ILE A 234 9.32 3.80 -3.49
CA ILE A 234 8.19 2.89 -3.68
C ILE A 234 8.66 1.46 -3.39
N LEU A 235 7.83 0.72 -2.66
CA LEU A 235 7.98 -0.72 -2.49
C LEU A 235 7.00 -1.43 -3.43
N GLU A 236 7.53 -2.08 -4.47
CA GLU A 236 6.80 -3.02 -5.33
C GLU A 236 6.77 -4.40 -4.69
N ILE A 237 5.62 -5.04 -4.73
CA ILE A 237 5.35 -6.35 -4.15
C ILE A 237 4.64 -7.24 -5.18
N LYS A 238 5.18 -8.45 -5.39
CA LYS A 238 4.64 -9.48 -6.31
C LYS A 238 4.22 -10.77 -5.59
N ASN A 239 4.22 -10.77 -4.26
CA ASN A 239 3.72 -11.88 -3.47
C ASN A 239 2.19 -12.05 -3.71
N SER A 240 1.82 -13.08 -4.46
CA SER A 240 0.43 -13.30 -4.90
C SER A 240 -0.54 -13.57 -3.75
N GLU A 241 -0.08 -14.22 -2.68
CA GLU A 241 -0.91 -14.53 -1.50
C GLU A 241 -1.27 -13.24 -0.76
N LEU A 242 -0.28 -12.39 -0.49
CA LEU A 242 -0.47 -11.09 0.16
C LEU A 242 -1.40 -10.19 -0.66
N ILE A 243 -1.16 -10.11 -1.97
CA ILE A 243 -1.98 -9.33 -2.91
C ILE A 243 -3.42 -9.82 -2.89
N THR A 244 -3.64 -11.13 -2.96
CA THR A 244 -4.99 -11.72 -2.90
C THR A 244 -5.65 -11.41 -1.55
N LYS A 245 -4.90 -11.49 -0.44
CA LYS A 245 -5.40 -11.22 0.90
C LYS A 245 -5.86 -9.76 1.06
N ILE A 246 -5.07 -8.79 0.59
CA ILE A 246 -5.40 -7.36 0.64
C ILE A 246 -6.57 -7.06 -0.31
N HIS A 247 -6.52 -7.55 -1.55
CA HIS A 247 -7.62 -7.38 -2.49
C HIS A 247 -8.94 -7.92 -1.93
N THR A 248 -8.92 -9.14 -1.38
CA THR A 248 -10.09 -9.78 -0.77
C THR A 248 -10.59 -9.00 0.45
N HIS A 249 -9.69 -8.39 1.22
CA HIS A 249 -10.09 -7.52 2.33
C HIS A 249 -11.02 -6.42 1.84
N TYR A 250 -10.71 -5.71 0.76
CA TYR A 250 -11.54 -4.60 0.26
C TYR A 250 -12.70 -5.00 -0.66
N THR A 251 -12.69 -6.21 -1.24
CA THR A 251 -13.70 -6.63 -2.22
C THR A 251 -14.70 -7.67 -1.71
N HIS A 252 -14.35 -8.42 -0.66
CA HIS A 252 -15.23 -9.47 -0.15
C HIS A 252 -16.23 -8.92 0.87
N ALA A 253 -17.53 -9.05 0.61
CA ALA A 253 -18.62 -8.48 1.41
C ALA A 253 -18.48 -8.66 2.93
N LYS A 254 -18.09 -9.86 3.40
CA LYS A 254 -17.92 -10.13 4.84
C LYS A 254 -16.65 -9.52 5.45
N LYS A 255 -15.59 -9.32 4.66
CA LYS A 255 -14.26 -8.89 5.15
C LYS A 255 -14.02 -7.40 4.95
N CYS A 256 -14.72 -6.78 4.02
CA CYS A 256 -14.62 -5.36 3.70
C CYS A 256 -14.98 -4.47 4.89
N PRO A 257 -14.21 -3.38 5.13
CA PRO A 257 -14.62 -2.36 6.08
C PRO A 257 -15.99 -1.80 5.69
N THR A 258 -16.73 -1.36 6.70
CA THR A 258 -17.99 -0.64 6.50
C THR A 258 -17.73 0.57 5.59
N HIS A 259 -18.48 0.67 4.49
CA HIS A 259 -18.28 1.69 3.47
C HIS A 259 -19.60 2.13 2.85
N ILE A 260 -19.52 3.27 2.17
CA ILE A 260 -20.59 3.82 1.35
C ILE A 260 -20.62 3.08 0.01
N ASP A 261 -21.80 2.63 -0.42
CA ASP A 261 -21.97 2.00 -1.74
C ASP A 261 -21.47 2.96 -2.83
N PRO A 262 -20.68 2.50 -3.82
CA PRO A 262 -20.17 3.36 -4.90
C PRO A 262 -21.23 4.18 -5.60
N LYS A 263 -22.47 3.67 -5.73
CA LYS A 263 -23.58 4.39 -6.36
C LYS A 263 -24.03 5.60 -5.54
N ASP A 264 -23.92 5.48 -4.22
CA ASP A 264 -24.29 6.55 -3.28
C ASP A 264 -23.10 7.45 -2.92
N ALA A 265 -21.86 7.04 -3.20
CA ALA A 265 -20.66 7.82 -2.87
C ALA A 265 -20.62 9.19 -3.57
N VAL A 266 -21.13 9.27 -4.80
CA VAL A 266 -21.28 10.54 -5.54
C VAL A 266 -22.33 11.44 -4.87
N MET A 267 -23.48 10.88 -4.48
CA MET A 267 -24.53 11.61 -3.74
C MET A 267 -24.00 12.18 -2.42
N ILE A 268 -23.17 11.43 -1.70
CA ILE A 268 -22.53 11.91 -0.47
C ILE A 268 -21.59 13.09 -0.74
N MET A 269 -20.77 13.04 -1.79
CA MET A 269 -19.95 14.18 -2.19
C MET A 269 -20.80 15.41 -2.58
N GLU A 270 -21.96 15.20 -3.21
CA GLU A 270 -22.89 16.29 -3.55
C GLU A 270 -23.50 16.95 -2.31
N LEU A 271 -23.89 16.16 -1.30
CA LEU A 271 -24.37 16.70 -0.02
C LEU A 271 -23.29 17.54 0.69
N ILE A 272 -22.04 17.06 0.68
CA ILE A 272 -20.90 17.79 1.25
C ILE A 272 -20.61 19.06 0.43
N LEU A 273 -20.63 18.98 -0.90
CA LEU A 273 -20.45 20.13 -1.80
C LEU A 273 -21.48 21.22 -1.53
N GLU A 274 -22.76 20.85 -1.38
CA GLU A 274 -23.83 21.78 -1.06
C GLU A 274 -23.59 22.43 0.31
N SER A 275 -23.19 21.64 1.30
CA SER A 275 -22.88 22.12 2.66
C SER A 275 -21.72 23.13 2.64
N LEU A 276 -20.65 22.83 1.88
CA LEU A 276 -19.58 23.78 1.65
C LEU A 276 -20.09 25.06 0.99
N LYS A 277 -20.90 24.98 -0.07
CA LYS A 277 -21.45 26.18 -0.72
C LYS A 277 -22.25 27.05 0.26
N ASN A 278 -23.06 26.43 1.12
CA ASN A 278 -23.86 27.11 2.14
C ASN A 278 -23.05 27.61 3.35
N SER A 279 -21.77 27.24 3.46
CA SER A 279 -20.92 27.53 4.64
C SER A 279 -21.37 26.80 5.91
N ASP A 280 -21.98 25.62 5.75
CA ASP A 280 -22.30 24.75 6.87
C ASP A 280 -21.00 24.23 7.51
N ASP A 281 -21.02 24.04 8.83
CA ASP A 281 -19.90 23.43 9.54
C ASP A 281 -19.92 21.90 9.44
N LEU A 282 -18.90 21.25 10.01
CA LEU A 282 -18.77 19.79 10.00
C LEU A 282 -20.00 19.10 10.62
N ARG A 283 -20.54 19.64 11.72
CA ARG A 283 -21.64 19.00 12.45
C ARG A 283 -22.94 19.11 11.67
N ALA A 284 -23.25 20.31 11.18
CA ALA A 284 -24.41 20.55 10.33
C ALA A 284 -24.37 19.68 9.06
N THR A 285 -23.18 19.53 8.46
CA THR A 285 -22.98 18.64 7.30
C THR A 285 -23.27 17.18 7.65
N CYS A 286 -22.76 16.69 8.79
CA CYS A 286 -23.00 15.31 9.20
C CYS A 286 -24.48 15.05 9.55
N ASP A 287 -25.15 16.00 10.20
CA ASP A 287 -26.59 15.92 10.47
C ASP A 287 -27.39 15.88 9.16
N LYS A 288 -26.96 16.65 8.14
CA LYS A 288 -27.57 16.61 6.81
C LYS A 288 -27.39 15.26 6.13
N ILE A 289 -26.20 14.66 6.22
CA ILE A 289 -25.93 13.32 5.68
C ILE A 289 -26.77 12.25 6.38
N ASP A 290 -26.93 12.33 7.70
CA ASP A 290 -27.76 11.40 8.47
C ASP A 290 -29.24 11.52 8.08
N LYS A 291 -29.73 12.75 7.85
CA LYS A 291 -31.11 12.99 7.41
C LYS A 291 -31.41 12.50 5.99
N HIS A 292 -30.44 12.57 5.08
CA HIS A 292 -30.66 12.30 3.65
C HIS A 292 -30.02 11.00 3.15
N SER A 293 -29.35 10.24 4.02
CA SER A 293 -28.71 8.97 3.64
C SER A 293 -28.72 7.97 4.78
N LYS A 294 -28.61 6.68 4.44
CA LYS A 294 -28.43 5.59 5.41
C LYS A 294 -27.03 5.52 6.04
N TYR A 295 -26.12 6.42 5.66
CA TYR A 295 -24.69 6.35 6.02
C TYR A 295 -24.30 7.26 7.19
N GLY A 296 -25.24 7.99 7.81
CA GLY A 296 -24.94 8.94 8.89
C GLY A 296 -24.14 8.34 10.06
N SER A 297 -24.40 7.07 10.40
CA SER A 297 -23.63 6.35 11.42
C SER A 297 -22.12 6.24 11.14
N ILE A 298 -21.69 6.19 9.87
CA ILE A 298 -20.27 6.16 9.49
C ILE A 298 -19.63 7.52 9.83
N PHE A 299 -20.32 8.62 9.55
CA PHE A 299 -19.83 9.98 9.79
C PHE A 299 -19.82 10.34 11.29
N ALA A 300 -20.87 9.95 12.02
CA ALA A 300 -20.97 10.18 13.46
C ALA A 300 -19.81 9.55 14.25
N LYS A 301 -19.38 8.34 13.87
CA LYS A 301 -18.21 7.68 14.48
C LYS A 301 -16.94 8.49 14.32
N VAL A 302 -16.71 9.08 13.15
CA VAL A 302 -15.51 9.88 12.86
C VAL A 302 -15.48 11.12 13.76
N ILE A 303 -16.62 11.81 13.94
CA ILE A 303 -16.72 12.96 14.84
C ILE A 303 -16.49 12.55 16.29
N SER A 304 -17.09 11.44 16.74
CA SER A 304 -16.99 11.00 18.14
C SER A 304 -15.58 10.57 18.58
N ARG A 305 -14.68 10.37 17.62
CA ARG A 305 -13.31 9.87 17.82
C ARG A 305 -12.23 10.87 17.36
N ALA A 306 -12.65 12.05 16.88
CA ALA A 306 -11.79 13.19 16.56
C ALA A 306 -11.56 14.03 17.81
#